data_AF-F7K271-F1
#
_entry.id   AF-F7K271-F1
#
_cell.length_a   1.000
_cell.length_b   1.000
_cell.length_c   1.000
_cell.angle_alpha   90.00
_cell.angle_beta   90.00
_cell.angle_gamma   90.00
#
_symmetry.space_group_name_H-M   'P 1'
#
loop_
_entity.id
_entity.type
_entity.pdbx_description
1 polymer ?
#
loop_
_entity_poly.entity_id
_entity_poly.type
_entity_poly.pdbx_seq_one_letter_code
_entity_poly.pdbx_strand_id
1 'polypeptide(L)'
;MDKYEYKLKTEQMLKLMENGAYNRAAEIADSIDWKRVRNVNMLLNVSNIYEKIRDYRKSFGVLRAAYHRTEGSRKILYRLCTLAIKVGNLEEAIDYYDEYVQAAPKDPNQYILRYRLLRARRAPIEQQIRALEQFKKAEYVEEWAYELAKRYEEAGMTAECLEECDDLILWFSEGKYVYKAMELKMRYKPLTPLQQEKYDRRLEEAEKIFRKSSRKTDRSGQNKS
;
A
#
# COMPACT_ATOMS: atom_id res chain seq x y z
N MET A 1 -4.60 -22.80 26.07
CA MET A 1 -3.28 -22.92 25.45
C MET A 1 -2.24 -22.78 26.54
N ASP A 2 -1.41 -23.80 26.72
CA ASP A 2 -0.29 -23.74 27.66
C ASP A 2 0.89 -22.96 27.06
N LYS A 3 1.92 -22.71 27.89
CA LYS A 3 3.10 -21.92 27.49
C LYS A 3 3.91 -22.58 26.36
N TYR A 4 3.96 -23.92 26.34
CA TYR A 4 4.73 -24.66 25.36
C TYR A 4 4.03 -24.64 23.99
N GLU A 5 2.73 -24.91 23.98
CA GLU A 5 1.87 -24.84 22.80
C GLU A 5 1.90 -23.43 22.18
N TYR A 6 1.81 -22.38 23.01
CA TYR A 6 1.92 -20.99 22.54
C TYR A 6 3.27 -20.72 21.87
N LYS A 7 4.37 -21.16 22.48
CA LYS A 7 5.71 -20.96 21.93
C LYS A 7 5.85 -21.64 20.57
N LEU A 8 5.46 -22.92 20.48
CA LEU A 8 5.57 -23.70 19.24
C LEU A 8 4.75 -23.06 18.11
N LYS A 9 3.49 -22.69 18.39
CA LYS A 9 2.60 -22.05 17.41
C LYS A 9 3.16 -20.71 16.93
N THR A 10 3.64 -19.87 17.84
CA THR A 10 4.17 -18.55 17.46
C THR A 10 5.47 -18.66 16.65
N GLU A 11 6.38 -19.58 16.96
CA GLU A 11 7.58 -19.84 16.16
C GLU A 11 7.23 -20.32 14.74
N GLN A 12 6.30 -21.27 14.62
CA GLN A 12 5.84 -21.76 13.32
C GLN A 12 5.15 -20.65 12.50
N MET A 13 4.31 -19.84 13.15
CA MET A 13 3.62 -18.70 12.53
C MET A 13 4.61 -17.68 11.97
N LEU A 14 5.64 -17.31 12.74
CA LEU A 14 6.66 -16.35 12.29
C LEU A 14 7.48 -16.92 11.13
N LYS A 15 7.85 -18.21 11.18
CA LYS A 15 8.52 -18.88 10.05
C LYS A 15 7.67 -18.87 8.78
N LEU A 16 6.36 -19.07 8.89
CA LEU A 16 5.46 -18.98 7.72
C LEU A 16 5.37 -17.54 7.19
N MET A 17 5.32 -16.54 8.08
CA MET A 17 5.34 -15.12 7.72
C MET A 17 6.62 -14.74 6.97
N GLU A 18 7.79 -15.18 7.44
CA GLU A 18 9.09 -14.93 6.80
C GLU A 18 9.18 -15.55 5.40
N ASN A 19 8.56 -16.72 5.22
CA ASN A 19 8.47 -17.40 3.92
C ASN A 19 7.35 -16.84 3.01
N GLY A 20 6.66 -15.78 3.43
CA GLY A 20 5.55 -15.18 2.67
C GLY A 20 4.26 -16.01 2.63
N ALA A 21 4.18 -17.10 3.39
CA ALA A 21 3.02 -17.98 3.48
C ALA A 21 1.95 -17.39 4.42
N TYR A 22 1.51 -16.16 4.16
CA TYR A 22 0.65 -15.39 5.06
C TYR A 22 -0.70 -16.03 5.36
N ASN A 23 -1.32 -16.73 4.39
CA ASN A 23 -2.58 -17.46 4.61
C ASN A 23 -2.41 -18.54 5.70
N ARG A 24 -1.36 -19.37 5.59
CA ARG A 24 -1.07 -20.40 6.60
C ARG A 24 -0.65 -19.79 7.94
N ALA A 25 0.08 -18.67 7.91
CA ALA A 25 0.42 -17.95 9.14
C ALA A 25 -0.85 -17.43 9.83
N ALA A 26 -1.84 -16.96 9.08
CA ALA A 26 -3.12 -16.48 9.61
C ALA A 26 -3.96 -17.61 10.23
N GLU A 27 -3.96 -18.81 9.66
CA GLU A 27 -4.63 -19.98 10.26
C GLU A 27 -4.10 -20.29 11.67
N ILE A 28 -2.77 -20.22 11.87
CA ILE A 28 -2.18 -20.37 13.20
C ILE A 28 -2.57 -19.19 14.08
N ALA A 29 -2.52 -17.97 13.54
CA ALA A 29 -2.84 -16.76 14.30
C ALA A 29 -4.28 -16.76 14.82
N ASP A 30 -5.24 -17.29 14.06
CA ASP A 30 -6.64 -17.40 14.46
C ASP A 30 -6.86 -18.37 15.65
N SER A 31 -5.90 -19.26 15.93
CA SER A 31 -5.96 -20.17 17.07
C SER A 31 -5.50 -19.55 18.40
N ILE A 32 -5.08 -18.28 18.40
CA ILE A 32 -4.49 -17.58 19.56
C ILE A 32 -5.35 -16.37 19.96
N ASP A 33 -5.63 -16.23 21.27
CA ASP A 33 -6.28 -15.02 21.82
C ASP A 33 -5.25 -13.90 22.02
N TRP A 34 -5.13 -13.03 21.03
CA TRP A 34 -4.21 -11.89 21.02
C TRP A 34 -4.53 -10.81 22.06
N LYS A 35 -5.75 -10.78 22.64
CA LYS A 35 -6.11 -9.76 23.64
C LYS A 35 -5.24 -9.86 24.89
N ARG A 36 -4.84 -11.08 25.25
CA ARG A 36 -4.03 -11.40 26.45
C ARG A 36 -2.52 -11.27 26.21
N VAL A 37 -2.08 -11.23 24.96
CA VAL A 37 -0.65 -11.14 24.62
C VAL A 37 -0.13 -9.73 24.91
N ARG A 38 0.98 -9.62 25.63
CA ARG A 38 1.59 -8.33 25.99
C ARG A 38 2.76 -7.91 25.08
N ASN A 39 3.34 -8.85 24.34
CA ASN A 39 4.47 -8.57 23.47
C ASN A 39 4.01 -7.77 22.24
N VAL A 40 4.40 -6.50 22.19
CA VAL A 40 4.01 -5.55 21.14
C VAL A 40 4.52 -5.99 19.78
N ASN A 41 5.78 -6.43 19.68
CA ASN A 41 6.35 -6.89 18.41
C ASN A 41 5.58 -8.09 17.85
N MET A 42 5.13 -9.00 18.71
CA MET A 42 4.27 -10.10 18.29
C MET A 42 2.93 -9.60 17.74
N LEU A 43 2.28 -8.65 18.42
CA LEU A 43 1.03 -8.04 17.93
C LEU A 43 1.23 -7.31 16.59
N LEU A 44 2.35 -6.61 16.41
CA LEU A 44 2.70 -5.97 15.13
C LEU A 44 2.88 -7.00 14.01
N ASN A 45 3.56 -8.11 14.27
CA ASN A 45 3.72 -9.20 13.30
C ASN A 45 2.38 -9.83 12.91
N VAL A 46 1.50 -10.09 13.88
CA VAL A 46 0.17 -10.64 13.63
C VAL A 46 -0.70 -9.66 12.84
N SER A 47 -0.68 -8.38 13.19
CA SER A 47 -1.36 -7.33 12.42
C SER A 47 -0.85 -7.30 10.97
N ASN A 48 0.47 -7.45 10.74
CA ASN A 48 1.06 -7.56 9.40
C ASN A 48 0.56 -8.79 8.63
N ILE A 49 0.48 -9.95 9.29
CA ILE A 49 -0.04 -11.19 8.67
C ILE A 49 -1.47 -10.97 8.16
N TYR A 50 -2.36 -10.44 9.02
CA TYR A 50 -3.74 -10.15 8.63
C TYR A 50 -3.83 -9.09 7.52
N GLU A 51 -2.98 -8.06 7.54
CA GLU A 51 -2.95 -7.04 6.49
C GLU A 51 -2.55 -7.62 5.12
N LYS A 52 -1.60 -8.57 5.10
CA LYS A 52 -1.12 -9.22 3.87
C LYS A 52 -2.17 -10.11 3.22
N ILE A 53 -3.03 -10.74 4.02
CA ILE A 53 -4.18 -11.51 3.51
C ILE A 53 -5.45 -10.65 3.31
N ARG A 54 -5.34 -9.32 3.54
CA ARG A 54 -6.44 -8.34 3.42
C ARG A 54 -7.57 -8.51 4.43
N ASP A 55 -7.34 -9.21 5.54
CA ASP A 55 -8.25 -9.20 6.69
C ASP A 55 -8.01 -7.94 7.53
N TYR A 56 -8.48 -6.81 7.01
CA TYR A 56 -8.23 -5.50 7.64
C TYR A 56 -8.92 -5.36 9.00
N ARG A 57 -10.04 -6.04 9.24
CA ARG A 57 -10.74 -6.00 10.54
C ARG A 57 -9.89 -6.66 11.63
N LYS A 58 -9.38 -7.87 11.40
CA LYS A 58 -8.48 -8.53 12.37
C LYS A 58 -7.17 -7.76 12.52
N SER A 59 -6.59 -7.30 11.41
CA SER A 59 -5.37 -6.49 11.43
C SER A 59 -5.53 -5.23 12.29
N PHE A 60 -6.63 -4.52 12.13
CA PHE A 60 -6.97 -3.32 12.89
C PHE A 60 -7.13 -3.61 14.38
N GLY A 61 -7.90 -4.63 14.75
CA GLY A 61 -8.11 -5.00 16.16
C GLY A 61 -6.81 -5.36 16.88
N VAL A 62 -5.93 -6.13 16.24
CA VAL A 62 -4.63 -6.49 16.82
C VAL A 62 -3.69 -5.29 16.90
N LEU A 63 -3.66 -4.44 15.87
CA LEU A 63 -2.82 -3.24 15.88
C LEU A 63 -3.24 -2.25 16.98
N ARG A 64 -4.55 -2.08 17.18
CA ARG A 64 -5.09 -1.23 18.25
C ARG A 64 -4.69 -1.75 19.63
N ALA A 65 -4.71 -3.08 19.82
CA ALA A 65 -4.18 -3.69 21.04
C ALA A 65 -2.67 -3.40 21.23
N ALA A 66 -1.88 -3.41 20.16
CA ALA A 66 -0.46 -3.03 20.23
C ALA A 66 -0.30 -1.55 20.62
N TYR A 67 -1.11 -0.67 20.05
CA TYR A 67 -1.04 0.78 20.29
C TYR A 67 -1.29 1.16 21.74
N HIS A 68 -2.33 0.61 22.38
CA HIS A 68 -2.63 0.83 23.80
C HIS A 68 -1.51 0.40 24.77
N ARG A 69 -0.46 -0.27 24.27
CA ARG A 69 0.69 -0.71 25.07
C ARG A 69 1.95 0.11 24.82
N THR A 70 2.02 0.87 23.72
CA THR A 70 3.20 1.65 23.29
C THR A 70 2.78 2.96 22.63
N GLU A 71 1.94 3.73 23.34
CA GLU A 71 1.37 5.00 22.86
C GLU A 71 2.43 5.92 22.20
N GLY A 72 2.00 6.72 21.22
CA GLY A 72 2.85 7.75 20.60
C GLY A 72 3.77 7.29 19.45
N SER A 73 3.72 6.03 19.01
CA SER A 73 4.46 5.60 17.82
C SER A 73 3.80 6.10 16.54
N ARG A 74 4.38 7.13 15.89
CA ARG A 74 3.90 7.66 14.60
C ARG A 74 3.70 6.58 13.53
N LYS A 75 4.54 5.54 13.53
CA LYS A 75 4.42 4.41 12.58
C LYS A 75 3.17 3.58 12.83
N ILE A 76 2.80 3.38 14.11
CA ILE A 76 1.57 2.66 14.47
C ILE A 76 0.36 3.53 14.15
N LEU A 77 0.39 4.83 14.49
CA LEU A 77 -0.67 5.79 14.18
C LEU A 77 -0.97 5.87 12.67
N TYR A 78 0.06 5.98 11.83
CA TYR A 78 -0.11 5.97 10.37
C TYR A 78 -0.83 4.71 9.87
N ARG A 79 -0.42 3.55 10.40
CA ARG A 79 -1.02 2.26 10.04
C ARG A 79 -2.44 2.11 10.57
N LEU A 80 -2.71 2.56 11.79
CA LEU A 80 -4.04 2.57 12.39
C LEU A 80 -5.01 3.45 11.59
N CYS A 81 -4.62 4.68 11.27
CA CYS A 81 -5.40 5.56 10.40
C CYS A 81 -5.69 4.88 9.04
N THR A 82 -4.67 4.29 8.41
CA THR A 82 -4.84 3.59 7.13
C THR A 82 -5.77 2.37 7.22
N LEU A 83 -5.67 1.57 8.28
CA LEU A 83 -6.54 0.41 8.50
C LEU A 83 -7.96 0.81 8.87
N ALA A 84 -8.14 1.84 9.70
CA ALA A 84 -9.44 2.41 10.07
C ALA A 84 -10.22 2.86 8.83
N ILE A 85 -9.55 3.54 7.89
CA ILE A 85 -10.11 3.90 6.58
C ILE A 85 -10.55 2.65 5.81
N LYS A 86 -9.69 1.62 5.72
CA LYS A 86 -9.99 0.38 4.98
C LYS A 86 -11.17 -0.41 5.56
N VAL A 87 -11.39 -0.34 6.87
CA VAL A 87 -12.54 -1.00 7.52
C VAL A 87 -13.79 -0.11 7.58
N GLY A 88 -13.70 1.14 7.11
CA GLY A 88 -14.82 2.09 7.08
C GLY A 88 -15.08 2.81 8.40
N ASN A 89 -14.18 2.70 9.39
CA ASN A 89 -14.29 3.40 10.66
C ASN A 89 -13.65 4.79 10.55
N LEU A 90 -14.38 5.74 9.95
CA LEU A 90 -13.85 7.07 9.62
C LEU A 90 -13.64 7.96 10.84
N GLU A 91 -14.40 7.74 11.92
CA GLU A 91 -14.26 8.49 13.18
C GLU A 91 -12.90 8.17 13.82
N GLU A 92 -12.62 6.89 14.10
CA GLU A 92 -11.31 6.48 14.64
C GLU A 92 -10.16 6.83 13.67
N ALA A 93 -10.41 6.82 12.35
CA ALA A 93 -9.41 7.23 11.37
C ALA A 93 -9.00 8.72 11.50
N ILE A 94 -9.97 9.59 11.83
CA ILE A 94 -9.72 11.02 12.08
C ILE A 94 -8.96 11.19 13.39
N ASP A 95 -9.36 10.51 14.46
CA ASP A 95 -8.66 10.56 15.74
C ASP A 95 -7.18 10.16 15.59
N TYR A 96 -6.91 9.03 14.93
CA TYR A 96 -5.53 8.59 14.67
C TYR A 96 -4.76 9.52 13.73
N TYR A 97 -5.43 10.20 12.82
CA TYR A 97 -4.80 11.20 11.96
C TYR A 97 -4.39 12.44 12.77
N ASP A 98 -5.27 12.93 13.64
CA ASP A 98 -5.00 14.09 14.48
C ASP A 98 -3.85 13.79 15.45
N GLU A 99 -3.85 12.63 16.10
CA GLU A 99 -2.73 12.15 16.92
C GLU A 99 -1.42 12.04 16.11
N TYR A 100 -1.49 11.56 14.85
CA TYR A 100 -0.33 11.46 13.98
C TYR A 100 0.27 12.83 13.65
N VAL A 101 -0.57 13.81 13.29
CA VAL A 101 -0.15 15.18 13.00
C VAL A 101 0.47 15.84 14.24
N GLN A 102 -0.10 15.60 15.43
CA GLN A 102 0.48 16.10 16.68
C GLN A 102 1.84 15.45 16.99
N ALA A 103 1.95 14.12 16.82
CA ALA A 103 3.19 13.39 17.09
C ALA A 103 4.30 13.66 16.07
N ALA A 104 3.95 14.00 14.82
CA ALA A 104 4.90 14.15 13.73
C ALA A 104 4.51 15.27 12.74
N PRO A 105 4.42 16.55 13.18
CA PRO A 105 3.87 17.65 12.38
C PRO A 105 4.71 18.01 11.15
N LYS A 106 5.97 17.57 11.09
CA LYS A 106 6.87 17.79 9.94
C LYS A 106 6.96 16.58 9.00
N ASP A 107 6.27 15.49 9.31
CA ASP A 107 6.29 14.28 8.47
C ASP A 107 5.40 14.51 7.23
N PRO A 108 5.94 14.44 6.01
CA PRO A 108 5.17 14.65 4.78
C PRO A 108 4.00 13.67 4.63
N ASN A 109 4.11 12.47 5.20
CA ASN A 109 3.08 11.44 5.13
C ASN A 109 1.74 11.86 5.75
N GLN A 110 1.68 12.94 6.52
CA GLN A 110 0.41 13.53 6.97
C GLN A 110 -0.48 13.93 5.79
N TYR A 111 0.11 14.41 4.69
CA TYR A 111 -0.65 14.81 3.50
C TYR A 111 -1.26 13.60 2.79
N ILE A 112 -0.57 12.46 2.84
CA ILE A 112 -1.08 11.18 2.33
C ILE A 112 -2.25 10.66 3.17
N LEU A 113 -2.14 10.72 4.52
CA LEU A 113 -3.27 10.33 5.39
C LEU A 113 -4.47 11.25 5.16
N ARG A 114 -4.23 12.56 5.06
CA ARG A 114 -5.26 13.55 4.73
C ARG A 114 -5.94 13.23 3.41
N TYR A 115 -5.16 12.97 2.35
CA TYR A 115 -5.68 12.57 1.04
C TYR A 115 -6.56 11.31 1.15
N ARG A 116 -6.11 10.27 1.86
CA ARG A 116 -6.88 9.02 2.04
C ARG A 116 -8.20 9.26 2.78
N LEU A 117 -8.20 10.10 3.81
CA LEU A 117 -9.42 10.49 4.53
C LEU A 117 -10.39 11.24 3.62
N LEU A 118 -9.90 12.22 2.85
CA LEU A 118 -10.70 12.98 1.88
C LEU A 118 -11.32 12.05 0.82
N ARG A 119 -10.56 11.10 0.29
CA ARG A 119 -11.06 10.06 -0.62
C ARG A 119 -12.18 9.24 0.02
N ALA A 120 -11.94 8.74 1.23
CA ALA A 120 -12.89 7.87 1.93
C ALA A 120 -14.20 8.59 2.26
N ARG A 121 -14.13 9.90 2.55
CA ARG A 121 -15.27 10.78 2.80
C ARG A 121 -15.94 11.31 1.53
N ARG A 122 -15.42 10.96 0.34
CA ARG A 122 -15.86 11.51 -0.96
C ARG A 122 -15.86 13.04 -0.97
N ALA A 123 -14.86 13.65 -0.35
CA ALA A 123 -14.68 15.09 -0.36
C ALA A 123 -14.45 15.60 -1.80
N PRO A 124 -14.70 16.89 -2.09
CA PRO A 124 -14.47 17.48 -3.41
C PRO A 124 -13.07 17.17 -3.97
N ILE A 125 -12.99 16.91 -5.27
CA ILE A 125 -11.77 16.45 -5.94
C ILE A 125 -10.62 17.46 -5.77
N GLU A 126 -10.92 18.74 -5.70
CA GLU A 126 -9.96 19.83 -5.52
C GLU A 126 -9.28 19.76 -4.14
N GLN A 127 -10.01 19.31 -3.10
CA GLN A 127 -9.40 19.10 -1.79
C GLN A 127 -8.42 17.92 -1.81
N GLN A 128 -8.78 16.87 -2.56
CA GLN A 128 -7.92 15.69 -2.72
C GLN A 128 -6.64 16.05 -3.48
N ILE A 129 -6.76 16.80 -4.59
CA ILE A 129 -5.65 17.33 -5.38
C ILE A 129 -4.72 18.16 -4.48
N ARG A 130 -5.25 19.13 -3.75
CA ARG A 130 -4.44 19.99 -2.86
C ARG A 130 -3.63 19.20 -1.84
N ALA A 131 -4.18 18.12 -1.27
CA ALA A 131 -3.43 17.28 -0.34
C ALA A 131 -2.24 16.58 -1.03
N LEU A 132 -2.42 16.07 -2.26
CA LEU A 132 -1.36 15.45 -3.03
C LEU A 132 -0.31 16.47 -3.53
N GLU A 133 -0.71 17.67 -3.93
CA GLU A 133 0.22 18.76 -4.27
C GLU A 133 1.07 19.17 -3.07
N GLN A 134 0.48 19.25 -1.88
CA GLN A 134 1.22 19.51 -0.64
C GLN A 134 2.25 18.40 -0.35
N PHE A 135 1.88 17.15 -0.62
CA PHE A 135 2.82 16.03 -0.54
C PHE A 135 3.95 16.18 -1.56
N LYS A 136 3.64 16.41 -2.85
CA LYS A 136 4.63 16.61 -3.94
C LYS A 136 5.66 17.69 -3.60
N LYS A 137 5.22 18.80 -2.98
CA LYS A 137 6.12 19.89 -2.53
C LYS A 137 7.12 19.46 -1.46
N ALA A 138 6.78 18.48 -0.64
CA ALA A 138 7.62 17.99 0.44
C ALA A 138 8.46 16.77 0.02
N GLU A 139 7.84 15.82 -0.70
CA GLU A 139 8.45 14.60 -1.21
C GLU A 139 7.84 14.22 -2.56
N TYR A 140 8.69 13.89 -3.53
CA TYR A 140 8.25 13.41 -4.84
C TYR A 140 8.43 11.90 -4.95
N VAL A 141 7.32 11.17 -4.89
CA VAL A 141 7.28 9.70 -4.88
C VAL A 141 6.44 9.19 -6.04
N GLU A 142 6.99 8.24 -6.81
CA GLU A 142 6.44 7.70 -8.06
C GLU A 142 4.94 7.34 -7.98
N GLU A 143 4.53 6.62 -6.91
CA GLU A 143 3.14 6.20 -6.70
C GLU A 143 2.19 7.40 -6.54
N TRP A 144 2.61 8.40 -5.76
CA TRP A 144 1.75 9.54 -5.41
C TRP A 144 1.71 10.58 -6.51
N ALA A 145 2.79 10.72 -7.29
CA ALA A 145 2.80 11.51 -8.51
C ALA A 145 1.78 10.97 -9.54
N TYR A 146 1.75 9.65 -9.74
CA TYR A 146 0.76 9.04 -10.63
C TYR A 146 -0.67 9.16 -10.08
N GLU A 147 -0.84 9.02 -8.77
CA GLU A 147 -2.14 9.25 -8.15
C GLU A 147 -2.61 10.70 -8.30
N LEU A 148 -1.71 11.69 -8.24
CA LEU A 148 -1.99 13.10 -8.51
C LEU A 148 -2.43 13.31 -9.97
N ALA A 149 -1.69 12.75 -10.94
CA ALA A 149 -2.07 12.80 -12.35
C ALA A 149 -3.50 12.26 -12.59
N LYS A 150 -3.86 11.14 -11.94
CA LYS A 150 -5.22 10.61 -11.99
C LYS A 150 -6.28 11.50 -11.35
N ARG A 151 -5.94 12.25 -10.30
CA ARG A 151 -6.88 13.21 -9.70
C ARG A 151 -7.10 14.40 -10.63
N TYR A 152 -6.07 14.86 -11.35
CA TYR A 152 -6.23 15.85 -12.40
C TYR A 152 -7.11 15.34 -13.54
N GLU A 153 -6.89 14.10 -14.02
CA GLU A 153 -7.77 13.46 -15.03
C GLU A 153 -9.24 13.47 -14.57
N GLU A 154 -9.50 13.03 -13.34
CA GLU A 154 -10.84 12.98 -12.73
C GLU A 154 -11.50 14.36 -12.59
N ALA A 155 -10.71 15.41 -12.38
CA ALA A 155 -11.18 16.79 -12.31
C ALA A 155 -11.35 17.46 -13.69
N GLY A 156 -11.00 16.79 -14.79
CA GLY A 156 -10.99 17.39 -16.13
C GLY A 156 -9.82 18.37 -16.37
N MET A 157 -8.82 18.37 -15.49
CA MET A 157 -7.61 19.20 -15.56
C MET A 157 -6.58 18.54 -16.48
N THR A 158 -6.89 18.48 -17.79
CA THR A 158 -6.09 17.71 -18.76
C THR A 158 -4.67 18.24 -18.93
N ALA A 159 -4.46 19.56 -18.85
CA ALA A 159 -3.14 20.15 -19.00
C ALA A 159 -2.21 19.72 -17.84
N GLU A 160 -2.69 19.85 -16.62
CA GLU A 160 -2.00 19.48 -15.38
C GLU A 160 -1.78 17.97 -15.29
N CYS A 161 -2.75 17.16 -15.75
CA CYS A 161 -2.59 15.72 -15.87
C CYS A 161 -1.42 15.34 -16.78
N LEU A 162 -1.33 15.97 -17.96
CA LEU A 162 -0.27 15.69 -18.93
C LEU A 162 1.10 16.17 -18.44
N GLU A 163 1.16 17.35 -17.82
CA GLU A 163 2.37 17.88 -17.21
C GLU A 163 2.88 16.96 -16.10
N GLU A 164 2.00 16.52 -15.19
CA GLU A 164 2.38 15.59 -14.11
C GLU A 164 2.85 14.23 -14.66
N CYS A 165 2.24 13.72 -15.73
CA CYS A 165 2.71 12.51 -16.40
C CYS A 165 4.10 12.68 -16.99
N ASP A 166 4.38 13.83 -17.62
CA ASP A 166 5.68 14.12 -18.21
C ASP A 166 6.77 14.32 -17.16
N ASP A 167 6.46 15.03 -16.06
CA ASP A 167 7.32 15.11 -14.89
C ASP A 167 7.67 13.71 -14.37
N LEU A 168 6.66 12.87 -14.14
CA LEU A 168 6.84 11.52 -13.61
C LEU A 168 7.75 10.67 -14.51
N ILE A 169 7.53 10.72 -15.83
CA ILE A 169 8.36 10.00 -16.80
C ILE A 169 9.80 10.51 -16.79
N LEU A 170 9.99 11.84 -16.69
CA LEU A 170 11.31 12.46 -16.69
C LEU A 170 12.11 12.09 -15.42
N TRP A 171 11.50 12.21 -14.24
CA TRP A 171 12.17 12.04 -12.95
C TRP A 171 12.51 10.59 -12.63
N PHE A 172 11.62 9.65 -12.93
CA PHE A 172 11.81 8.24 -12.57
C PHE A 172 12.36 7.39 -13.73
N SER A 173 12.23 7.85 -14.99
CA SER A 173 12.62 7.17 -16.23
C SER A 173 11.91 5.84 -16.53
N GLU A 174 11.86 4.92 -15.56
CA GLU A 174 11.26 3.59 -15.63
C GLU A 174 10.63 3.23 -14.29
N GLY A 175 9.55 2.45 -14.31
CA GLY A 175 8.82 2.11 -13.09
C GLY A 175 7.38 1.75 -13.38
N LYS A 176 6.75 1.02 -12.46
CA LYS A 176 5.36 0.57 -12.66
C LYS A 176 4.41 1.75 -12.86
N TYR A 177 4.60 2.84 -12.12
CA TYR A 177 3.77 4.03 -12.23
C TYR A 177 4.22 4.93 -13.38
N VAL A 178 5.49 4.88 -13.80
CA VAL A 178 5.97 5.48 -15.06
C VAL A 178 5.21 4.96 -16.26
N TYR A 179 5.11 3.64 -16.42
CA TYR A 179 4.37 3.05 -17.54
C TYR A 179 2.88 3.37 -17.48
N LYS A 180 2.29 3.38 -16.28
CA LYS A 180 0.89 3.81 -16.11
C LYS A 180 0.66 5.28 -16.46
N ALA A 181 1.63 6.16 -16.20
CA ALA A 181 1.58 7.55 -16.61
C ALA A 181 1.67 7.68 -18.14
N MET A 182 2.52 6.87 -18.80
CA MET A 182 2.55 6.80 -20.26
C MET A 182 1.20 6.35 -20.84
N GLU A 183 0.60 5.29 -20.29
CA GLU A 183 -0.74 4.81 -20.70
C GLU A 183 -1.82 5.89 -20.50
N LEU A 184 -1.78 6.61 -19.38
CA LEU A 184 -2.69 7.72 -19.09
C LEU A 184 -2.51 8.85 -20.11
N LYS A 185 -1.27 9.25 -20.38
CA LYS A 185 -0.93 10.29 -21.37
C LYS A 185 -1.43 9.93 -22.77
N MET A 186 -1.24 8.68 -23.21
CA MET A 186 -1.64 8.19 -24.54
C MET A 186 -3.14 8.33 -24.84
N ARG A 187 -4.00 8.44 -23.81
CA ARG A 187 -5.44 8.70 -24.00
C ARG A 187 -5.73 10.09 -24.57
N TYR A 188 -4.82 11.03 -24.36
CA TYR A 188 -5.00 12.44 -24.73
C TYR A 188 -3.97 12.92 -25.74
N LYS A 189 -2.74 12.41 -25.67
CA LYS A 189 -1.61 12.82 -26.53
C LYS A 189 -0.66 11.65 -26.78
N PRO A 190 -0.17 11.46 -28.02
CA PRO A 190 0.83 10.43 -28.29
C PRO A 190 2.10 10.65 -27.46
N LEU A 191 2.78 9.56 -27.16
CA LEU A 191 4.11 9.59 -26.54
C LEU A 191 5.13 10.23 -27.49
N THR A 192 6.19 10.81 -26.92
CA THR A 192 7.35 11.18 -27.73
C THR A 192 8.02 9.92 -28.28
N PRO A 193 8.80 9.99 -29.39
CA PRO A 193 9.48 8.80 -29.93
C PRO A 193 10.32 8.05 -28.90
N LEU A 194 11.02 8.77 -28.01
CA LEU A 194 11.81 8.18 -26.93
C LEU A 194 10.95 7.51 -25.85
N GLN A 195 9.81 8.11 -25.50
CA GLN A 195 8.85 7.52 -24.56
C GLN A 195 8.22 6.25 -25.15
N GLN A 196 7.87 6.27 -26.44
CA GLN A 196 7.31 5.13 -27.15
C GLN A 196 8.29 3.96 -27.21
N GLU A 197 9.56 4.22 -27.55
CA GLU A 197 10.59 3.18 -27.60
C GLU A 197 10.76 2.48 -26.23
N LYS A 198 10.77 3.25 -25.13
CA LYS A 198 10.83 2.70 -23.76
C LYS A 198 9.60 1.86 -23.44
N TYR A 199 8.43 2.31 -23.85
CA TYR A 199 7.16 1.61 -23.62
C TYR A 199 7.12 0.28 -24.38
N ASP A 200 7.48 0.28 -25.66
CA ASP A 200 7.47 -0.92 -26.52
C ASP A 200 8.46 -1.97 -26.00
N ARG A 201 9.67 -1.55 -25.63
CA ARG A 201 10.69 -2.43 -25.03
C ARG A 201 10.15 -3.16 -23.78
N ARG A 202 9.43 -2.44 -22.92
CA ARG A 202 8.84 -3.01 -21.71
C ARG A 202 7.76 -4.05 -22.01
N LEU A 203 6.96 -3.84 -23.05
CA LEU A 203 5.96 -4.81 -23.52
C LEU A 203 6.63 -6.08 -24.02
N GLU A 204 7.67 -5.96 -24.83
CA GLU A 204 8.43 -7.13 -25.30
C GLU A 204 9.03 -7.93 -24.14
N GLU A 205 9.58 -7.26 -23.14
CA GLU A 205 10.09 -7.91 -21.92
C GLU A 205 8.98 -8.62 -21.15
N ALA A 206 7.80 -8.00 -21.02
CA ALA A 206 6.63 -8.60 -20.38
C ALA A 206 6.24 -9.90 -21.09
N GLU A 207 6.17 -9.87 -22.42
CA GLU A 207 5.86 -11.03 -23.25
C GLU A 207 6.91 -12.14 -23.10
N LYS A 208 8.19 -11.79 -23.10
CA LYS A 208 9.29 -12.75 -22.89
C LYS A 208 9.16 -13.45 -21.53
N ILE A 209 8.81 -12.71 -20.47
CA ILE A 209 8.58 -13.26 -19.12
C ILE A 209 7.33 -14.15 -19.10
N PHE A 210 6.25 -13.71 -19.73
CA PHE A 210 5.00 -14.49 -19.83
C PHE A 210 5.21 -15.82 -20.57
N ARG A 211 5.92 -15.81 -21.71
CA ARG A 211 6.27 -17.03 -22.45
C ARG A 211 7.15 -17.98 -21.64
N LYS A 212 8.12 -17.44 -20.88
CA LYS A 212 9.00 -18.26 -20.00
C LYS A 212 8.23 -18.90 -18.85
N SER A 213 7.27 -18.20 -18.24
CA SER A 213 6.45 -18.73 -17.14
C SER A 213 5.44 -19.78 -17.63
N SER A 214 4.86 -19.59 -18.82
CA SER A 214 3.98 -20.58 -19.47
C SER A 214 4.73 -21.89 -19.80
N ARG A 215 5.95 -21.81 -20.35
CA ARG A 215 6.76 -23.01 -20.61
C ARG A 215 7.20 -23.76 -19.35
N LYS A 216 7.35 -23.08 -18.21
CA LYS A 216 7.68 -23.72 -16.93
C LYS A 216 6.50 -24.46 -16.31
N THR A 217 5.28 -23.95 -16.51
CA THR A 217 4.04 -24.58 -16.01
C THR A 217 3.69 -25.84 -16.81
N ASP A 218 3.92 -25.84 -18.12
CA ASP A 218 3.74 -27.04 -18.97
C ASP A 218 4.71 -28.18 -18.58
N ARG A 219 5.99 -27.85 -18.30
CA ARG A 219 6.99 -28.86 -17.91
C ARG A 219 6.77 -29.44 -16.51
N SER A 220 6.17 -28.70 -15.57
CA SER A 220 5.83 -29.25 -14.24
C SER A 220 4.57 -30.12 -14.24
N GLY A 221 3.77 -30.09 -15.31
CA GLY A 221 2.62 -30.98 -15.51
C GLY A 221 2.99 -32.35 -16.08
N GLN A 222 4.11 -32.48 -16.80
CA GLN A 222 4.52 -33.73 -17.45
C GLN A 222 5.32 -34.69 -16.54
N ASN A 223 5.76 -34.27 -15.35
CA ASN A 223 6.48 -35.11 -14.37
C ASN A 223 5.57 -35.72 -13.28
N LYS A 224 4.26 -35.85 -13.54
CA LYS A 224 3.28 -36.42 -12.60
C LYS A 224 2.50 -37.62 -13.16
N SER A 225 3.00 -38.27 -14.21
CA SER A 225 2.43 -39.49 -14.77
C SER A 225 3.33 -40.68 -14.53
#